data_AF-A0A2V5N742-F1
#
_entry.id   AF-A0A2V5N742-F1
#
_cell.length_a   1.000
_cell.length_b   1.000
_cell.length_c   1.000
_cell.angle_alpha   90.00
_cell.angle_beta   90.00
_cell.angle_gamma   90.00
#
_symmetry.space_group_name_H-M   'P 1'
#
loop_
_entity.id
_entity.type
_entity.pdbx_description
1 polymer ?
#
loop_
_entity_poly.entity_id
_entity_poly.type
_entity_poly.pdbx_seq_one_letter_code
_entity_poly.pdbx_strand_id
1 'polypeptide(L)'
;MIKALLLIFEPIEAWERVVRAQRSLGFILTVFLLPLLGLTSLAEGYGLVQWGRRQQDTLHLKQFTTAEAAAFEIGQLLLSLATLFLGAKLVKSLGETFHGRYGFTQVFTTVAYGLSPLFTMRLFDAFPGISHWVTWT
;
A
#
# COMPACT_ATOMS: atom_id res chain seq x y z
N MET A 1 -1.78 4.27 -18.43
CA MET A 1 -1.84 3.90 -17.00
C MET A 1 -2.33 2.47 -16.91
N ILE A 2 -1.60 1.58 -16.25
CA ILE A 2 -2.07 0.20 -16.03
C ILE A 2 -3.23 0.29 -15.05
N LYS A 3 -4.40 -0.23 -15.42
CA LYS A 3 -5.52 -0.34 -14.49
C LYS A 3 -5.18 -1.48 -13.54
N ALA A 4 -5.02 -1.19 -12.24
CA ALA A 4 -4.75 -2.22 -11.23
C ALA A 4 -5.80 -3.35 -11.24
N LEU A 5 -7.03 -3.05 -11.67
CA LEU A 5 -8.08 -4.04 -11.91
C LEU A 5 -7.73 -5.05 -13.02
N LEU A 6 -7.01 -4.66 -14.07
CA LEU A 6 -6.58 -5.59 -15.12
C LEU A 6 -5.56 -6.60 -14.61
N LEU A 7 -4.81 -6.29 -13.54
CA LEU A 7 -3.93 -7.28 -12.91
C LEU A 7 -4.73 -8.45 -12.30
N ILE A 8 -5.99 -8.22 -11.94
CA ILE A 8 -6.88 -9.22 -11.33
C ILE A 8 -7.65 -9.97 -12.44
N PHE A 9 -8.16 -9.27 -13.46
CA PHE A 9 -9.01 -9.86 -14.50
C PHE A 9 -8.25 -10.36 -15.74
N GLU A 10 -7.14 -9.73 -16.11
CA GLU A 10 -6.30 -10.06 -17.27
C GLU A 10 -4.81 -10.08 -16.89
N PRO A 11 -4.41 -10.96 -15.95
CA PRO A 11 -3.10 -10.90 -15.33
C PRO A 11 -1.95 -10.99 -16.34
N ILE A 12 -2.04 -11.91 -17.30
CA ILE A 12 -0.94 -12.18 -18.24
C ILE A 12 -0.61 -10.95 -19.07
N GLU A 13 -1.59 -10.33 -19.72
CA GLU A 13 -1.36 -9.13 -20.53
C GLU A 13 -0.91 -7.94 -19.70
N ALA A 14 -1.47 -7.78 -18.50
CA ALA A 14 -1.12 -6.67 -17.61
C ALA A 14 0.33 -6.77 -17.13
N TRP A 15 0.77 -7.97 -16.72
CA TRP A 15 2.15 -8.23 -16.32
C TRP A 15 3.12 -8.09 -17.49
N GLU A 16 2.75 -8.54 -18.69
CA GLU A 16 3.60 -8.39 -19.87
C GLU A 16 3.84 -6.92 -20.23
N ARG A 17 2.81 -6.07 -20.11
CA ARG A 17 2.94 -4.61 -20.26
C ARG A 17 3.84 -3.99 -19.18
N VAL A 18 3.76 -4.47 -17.92
CA VAL A 18 4.63 -4.02 -16.82
C VAL A 18 6.09 -4.34 -17.13
N VAL A 19 6.37 -5.58 -17.55
CA VAL A 19 7.72 -6.03 -17.92
C VAL A 19 8.26 -5.21 -19.10
N ARG A 20 7.43 -5.01 -20.14
CA ARG A 20 7.80 -4.27 -21.35
C ARG A 20 8.07 -2.79 -21.09
N ALA A 21 7.40 -2.20 -20.09
CA ALA A 21 7.60 -0.81 -19.71
C ALA A 21 8.97 -0.54 -19.04
N GLN A 22 9.69 -1.57 -18.60
CA GLN A 22 11.05 -1.50 -18.02
C GLN A 22 11.26 -0.33 -17.04
N ARG A 23 10.27 -0.09 -16.18
CA ARG A 23 10.29 1.07 -15.26
C ARG A 23 11.38 0.90 -14.22
N SER A 24 12.13 1.97 -13.97
CA SER A 24 13.13 1.98 -12.90
C SER A 24 12.48 1.89 -11.53
N LEU A 25 13.22 1.39 -10.54
CA LEU A 25 12.76 1.34 -9.16
C LEU A 25 12.33 2.73 -8.66
N GLY A 26 13.13 3.75 -8.97
CA GLY A 26 12.82 5.14 -8.60
C GLY A 26 11.48 5.60 -9.16
N PHE A 27 11.20 5.31 -10.44
CA PHE A 27 9.91 5.65 -11.06
C PHE A 27 8.73 4.98 -10.34
N ILE A 28 8.85 3.69 -10.01
CA ILE A 28 7.79 2.95 -9.33
C ILE A 28 7.56 3.51 -7.92
N LEU A 29 8.65 3.83 -7.20
CA LEU A 29 8.57 4.40 -5.88
C LEU A 29 7.89 5.78 -5.91
N THR A 30 8.37 6.70 -6.74
CA THR A 30 7.98 8.11 -6.67
C THR A 30 6.74 8.46 -7.47
N VAL A 31 6.46 7.78 -8.59
CA VAL A 31 5.34 8.11 -9.48
C VAL A 31 4.13 7.21 -9.22
N PHE A 32 4.33 6.03 -8.64
CA PHE A 32 3.24 5.07 -8.37
C PHE A 32 2.98 4.87 -6.88
N LEU A 33 3.97 4.42 -6.11
CA LEU A 33 3.76 4.03 -4.70
C LEU A 33 3.56 5.22 -3.78
N LEU A 34 4.46 6.22 -3.79
CA LEU A 34 4.36 7.38 -2.90
C LEU A 34 3.06 8.17 -3.10
N PRO A 35 2.58 8.42 -4.34
CA PRO A 35 1.29 9.06 -4.55
C PRO A 35 0.13 8.22 -4.02
N LEU A 36 0.15 6.89 -4.24
CA LEU A 36 -0.90 5.99 -3.73
C LEU A 36 -0.94 6.00 -2.20
N LEU A 37 0.19 5.80 -1.54
CA LEU A 37 0.29 5.81 -0.08
C LEU A 37 -0.01 7.18 0.51
N GLY A 38 0.40 8.25 -0.17
CA GLY A 38 0.06 9.62 0.22
C GLY A 38 -1.44 9.89 0.17
N LEU A 39 -2.12 9.43 -0.89
CA LEU A 39 -3.58 9.54 -1.00
C LEU A 39 -4.30 8.77 0.11
N THR A 40 -3.85 7.56 0.42
CA THR A 40 -4.46 6.76 1.50
C THR A 40 -4.24 7.40 2.86
N SER A 41 -3.05 7.92 3.12
CA SER A 41 -2.74 8.59 4.39
C SER A 41 -3.47 9.93 4.56
N LEU A 42 -3.68 10.67 3.48
CA LEU A 42 -4.52 11.87 3.53
C LEU A 42 -5.99 11.53 3.81
N ALA A 43 -6.51 10.48 3.19
CA ALA A 43 -7.89 10.04 3.40
C ALA A 43 -8.11 9.53 4.82
N GLU A 44 -7.21 8.68 5.33
CA GLU A 44 -7.27 8.14 6.70
C GLU A 44 -7.06 9.27 7.72
N GLY A 45 -6.03 10.09 7.55
CA GLY A 45 -5.77 11.24 8.43
C GLY A 45 -6.93 12.25 8.48
N TYR A 46 -7.56 12.52 7.33
CA TYR A 46 -8.79 13.34 7.28
C TYR A 46 -9.93 12.69 8.07
N GLY A 47 -10.11 11.37 7.92
CA GLY A 47 -11.12 10.63 8.67
C GLY A 47 -10.89 10.65 10.18
N LEU A 48 -9.64 10.48 10.61
CA LEU A 48 -9.24 10.54 12.02
C LEU A 48 -9.52 11.90 12.65
N VAL A 49 -9.30 12.99 11.92
CA VAL A 49 -9.52 14.36 12.42
C VAL A 49 -11.01 14.72 12.44
N GLN A 50 -11.77 14.38 11.40
CA GLN A 50 -13.18 14.79 11.27
C GLN A 50 -14.13 13.90 12.05
N TRP A 51 -13.95 12.59 11.96
CA TRP A 51 -14.89 11.62 12.54
C TRP A 51 -14.35 10.99 13.84
N GLY A 52 -13.07 11.18 14.15
CA GLY A 52 -12.41 10.47 15.25
C GLY A 52 -12.30 8.97 14.96
N ARG A 53 -11.69 8.23 15.88
CA ARG A 53 -11.63 6.76 15.78
C ARG A 53 -12.43 6.16 16.93
N ARG A 54 -13.28 5.18 16.63
CA ARG A 54 -13.90 4.35 17.67
C ARG A 54 -12.82 3.40 18.19
N GLN A 55 -12.39 3.62 19.42
CA GLN A 55 -11.44 2.70 20.06
C GLN A 55 -12.24 1.45 20.48
N GLN A 56 -11.84 0.27 20.03
CA GLN A 56 -12.58 -1.00 20.21
C GLN A 56 -12.99 -1.31 21.67
N ASP A 57 -12.37 -0.65 22.66
CA ASP A 57 -12.54 -0.92 24.09
C ASP A 57 -13.30 0.19 24.85
N THR A 58 -13.70 1.28 24.19
CA THR A 58 -14.50 2.33 24.82
C THR A 58 -15.60 2.83 23.89
N LEU A 59 -16.81 3.00 24.42
CA LEU A 59 -17.94 3.64 23.72
C LEU A 59 -17.67 5.11 23.31
N HIS A 60 -16.49 5.65 23.62
CA HIS A 60 -16.11 7.04 23.38
C HIS A 60 -15.30 7.16 22.09
N LEU A 61 -15.69 8.12 21.25
CA LEU A 61 -14.88 8.54 20.09
C LEU A 61 -13.70 9.35 20.61
N LYS A 62 -12.48 8.85 20.43
CA LYS A 62 -11.29 9.65 20.66
C LYS A 62 -11.08 10.53 19.42
N GLN A 63 -11.21 11.85 19.61
CA GLN A 63 -10.79 12.80 18.60
C GLN A 63 -9.26 12.90 18.64
N PHE A 64 -8.64 12.66 17.49
CA PHE A 64 -7.20 12.81 17.35
C PHE A 64 -6.90 14.27 17.03
N THR A 65 -5.90 14.84 17.71
CA THR A 65 -5.35 16.13 17.28
C THR A 65 -4.68 15.97 15.92
N THR A 66 -4.56 17.06 15.16
CA THR A 66 -3.90 17.04 13.86
C THR A 66 -2.46 16.54 13.94
N ALA A 67 -1.76 16.84 15.03
CA ALA A 67 -0.40 16.37 15.29
C ALA A 67 -0.33 14.85 15.56
N GLU A 68 -1.25 14.30 16.35
CA GLU A 68 -1.31 12.86 16.61
C GLU A 68 -1.70 12.08 15.35
N ALA A 69 -2.67 12.57 14.58
CA ALA A 69 -3.05 11.97 13.30
C ALA A 69 -1.86 11.97 12.33
N ALA A 70 -1.13 13.09 12.22
CA ALA A 70 0.05 13.16 11.37
C ALA A 70 1.16 12.18 11.81
N ALA A 71 1.43 12.04 13.12
CA ALA A 71 2.41 11.08 13.61
C ALA A 71 2.01 9.63 13.31
N PHE A 72 0.72 9.30 13.46
CA PHE A 72 0.18 7.99 13.12
C PHE A 72 0.34 7.70 11.62
N GLU A 73 -0.06 8.64 10.76
CA GLU A 73 0.06 8.50 9.31
C GLU A 73 1.52 8.35 8.84
N ILE A 74 2.44 9.11 9.43
CA ILE A 74 3.87 8.98 9.13
C ILE A 74 4.38 7.58 9.50
N GLY A 75 4.04 7.10 10.71
CA GLY A 75 4.43 5.77 11.15
C GLY A 75 3.88 4.68 10.23
N GLN A 76 2.62 4.80 9.83
CA GLN A 76 1.94 3.86 8.97
C GLN A 76 2.47 3.87 7.52
N LEU A 77 2.83 5.05 7.01
CA LEU A 77 3.51 5.18 5.72
C LEU A 77 4.89 4.51 5.75
N LEU A 78 5.68 4.76 6.80
CA LEU A 78 7.00 4.14 6.98
C LEU A 78 6.89 2.62 7.10
N LEU A 79 5.91 2.11 7.84
CA LEU A 79 5.66 0.68 7.97
C LEU A 79 5.25 0.05 6.63
N SER A 80 4.43 0.74 5.84
CA SER A 80 4.02 0.29 4.50
C SER A 80 5.21 0.20 3.54
N LEU A 81 6.09 1.21 3.56
CA LEU A 81 7.34 1.20 2.80
C LEU A 81 8.26 0.07 3.26
N ALA A 82 8.46 -0.10 4.57
CA ALA A 82 9.27 -1.19 5.11
C ALA A 82 8.73 -2.55 4.65
N THR A 83 7.41 -2.74 4.68
CA THR A 83 6.74 -3.97 4.23
C THR A 83 7.01 -4.27 2.76
N LEU A 84 7.00 -3.25 1.88
CA LEU A 84 7.34 -3.41 0.46
C LEU A 84 8.80 -3.85 0.24
N PHE A 85 9.75 -3.19 0.91
CA PHE A 85 11.17 -3.52 0.76
C PHE A 85 11.51 -4.89 1.38
N LEU A 86 10.98 -5.19 2.56
CA LEU A 86 11.16 -6.48 3.22
C LEU A 86 10.50 -7.60 2.43
N GLY A 87 9.26 -7.40 1.97
CA GLY A 87 8.56 -8.34 1.11
C GLY A 87 9.33 -8.63 -0.17
N ALA A 88 9.84 -7.60 -0.85
CA ALA A 88 10.66 -7.76 -2.04
C ALA A 88 11.96 -8.54 -1.76
N LYS A 89 12.62 -8.27 -0.62
CA LYS A 89 13.82 -9.01 -0.20
C LYS A 89 13.51 -10.48 0.08
N LEU A 90 12.40 -10.78 0.76
CA LEU A 90 11.96 -12.14 1.06
C LEU A 90 11.63 -12.90 -0.23
N VAL A 91 10.83 -12.32 -1.12
CA VAL A 91 10.47 -12.95 -2.41
C VAL A 91 11.72 -13.19 -3.25
N LYS A 92 12.67 -12.25 -3.27
CA LYS A 92 13.94 -12.44 -3.97
C LYS A 92 14.74 -13.60 -3.38
N SER A 93 14.89 -13.64 -2.06
CA SER A 93 15.62 -14.71 -1.35
C SER A 93 15.01 -16.09 -1.60
N LEU A 94 13.68 -16.18 -1.60
CA LEU A 94 12.96 -17.41 -1.93
C LEU A 94 13.17 -17.80 -3.40
N GLY A 95 13.03 -16.85 -4.32
CA GLY A 95 13.24 -17.10 -5.76
C GLY A 95 14.64 -17.60 -6.08
N GLU A 96 15.67 -17.04 -5.41
CA GLU A 96 17.07 -17.48 -5.57
C GLU A 96 17.30 -18.91 -5.06
N THR A 97 16.55 -19.35 -4.04
CA THR A 97 16.59 -20.73 -3.53
C THR A 97 16.09 -21.74 -4.59
N PHE A 98 15.16 -21.33 -5.44
CA PHE A 98 14.68 -22.11 -6.58
C PHE A 98 15.49 -21.88 -7.87
N HIS A 99 16.74 -21.40 -7.76
CA HIS A 99 17.62 -21.09 -8.89
C HIS A 99 17.08 -20.00 -9.83
N GLY A 100 16.08 -19.24 -9.39
CA GLY A 100 15.53 -18.10 -10.12
C GLY A 100 16.50 -16.92 -10.13
N ARG A 101 16.78 -16.37 -11.31
CA ARG A 101 17.62 -15.16 -11.46
C ARG A 101 16.73 -13.94 -11.70
N TYR A 102 16.22 -13.36 -10.61
CA TYR A 102 15.36 -12.18 -10.67
C TYR A 102 16.10 -10.94 -10.18
N GLY A 103 15.98 -9.83 -10.92
CA GLY A 103 16.49 -8.54 -10.48
C GLY A 103 15.65 -7.99 -9.32
N PHE A 104 16.28 -7.27 -8.38
CA PHE A 104 15.56 -6.68 -7.25
C PHE A 104 14.41 -5.76 -7.70
N THR A 105 14.62 -4.97 -8.77
CA THR A 105 13.58 -4.12 -9.36
C THR A 105 12.37 -4.93 -9.83
N GLN A 106 12.57 -6.08 -10.45
CA GLN A 106 11.46 -6.93 -10.92
C GLN A 106 10.65 -7.44 -9.73
N VAL A 107 11.33 -7.98 -8.72
CA VAL A 107 10.67 -8.50 -7.51
C VAL A 107 9.94 -7.39 -6.75
N PHE A 108 10.58 -6.23 -6.58
CA PHE A 108 9.95 -5.06 -5.97
C PHE A 108 8.72 -4.61 -6.75
N THR A 109 8.79 -4.60 -8.08
CA THR A 109 7.66 -4.27 -8.96
C THR A 109 6.49 -5.22 -8.72
N THR A 110 6.76 -6.53 -8.65
CA THR A 110 5.73 -7.55 -8.38
C THR A 110 5.06 -7.33 -7.04
N VAL A 111 5.83 -7.10 -5.97
CA VAL A 111 5.28 -6.87 -4.63
C VAL A 111 4.50 -5.54 -4.58
N ALA A 112 5.03 -4.47 -5.20
CA ALA A 112 4.38 -3.16 -5.25
C ALA A 112 3.02 -3.20 -5.96
N TYR A 113 2.95 -3.80 -7.14
CA TYR A 113 1.67 -3.94 -7.84
C TYR A 113 0.75 -4.95 -7.15
N GLY A 114 1.28 -6.04 -6.59
CA GLY A 114 0.51 -7.06 -5.88
C GLY A 114 -0.17 -6.54 -4.61
N LEU A 115 0.50 -5.68 -3.85
CA LEU A 115 -0.06 -5.06 -2.64
C LEU A 115 -0.89 -3.80 -2.92
N SER A 116 -0.81 -3.23 -4.14
CA SER A 116 -1.54 -2.02 -4.48
C SER A 116 -3.07 -2.09 -4.29
N PRO A 117 -3.78 -3.21 -4.54
CA PRO A 117 -5.20 -3.31 -4.24
C PRO A 117 -5.48 -3.21 -2.73
N LEU A 118 -4.63 -3.82 -1.90
CA LEU A 118 -4.75 -3.76 -0.44
C LEU A 118 -4.53 -2.33 0.06
N PHE A 119 -3.51 -1.63 -0.45
CA PHE A 119 -3.33 -0.21 -0.13
C PHE A 119 -4.51 0.64 -0.60
N THR A 120 -5.08 0.34 -1.77
CA THR A 120 -6.26 1.07 -2.26
C THR A 120 -7.48 0.88 -1.35
N MET A 121 -7.65 -0.31 -0.74
CA MET A 121 -8.73 -0.55 0.21
C MET A 121 -8.63 0.35 1.45
N ARG A 122 -7.42 0.78 1.85
CA ARG A 122 -7.25 1.71 2.97
C ARG A 122 -7.86 3.08 2.76
N LEU A 123 -8.16 3.45 1.50
CA LEU A 123 -8.90 4.69 1.23
C LEU A 123 -10.30 4.69 1.91
N PHE A 124 -10.83 3.50 2.16
CA PHE A 124 -12.10 3.32 2.85
C PHE A 124 -12.02 3.57 4.36
N ASP A 125 -10.83 3.66 4.97
CA ASP A 125 -10.67 4.02 6.39
C ASP A 125 -11.07 5.45 6.70
N ALA A 126 -11.21 6.29 5.66
CA ALA A 126 -11.89 7.55 5.83
C ALA A 126 -13.28 7.31 6.45
N PHE A 127 -14.04 6.32 6.01
CA PHE A 127 -15.44 6.20 6.43
C PHE A 127 -15.60 5.46 7.78
N PRO A 128 -16.28 6.05 8.78
CA PRO A 128 -16.41 5.48 10.12
C PRO A 128 -17.28 4.21 10.19
N GLY A 129 -17.98 3.87 9.11
CA GLY A 129 -18.85 2.69 9.01
C GLY A 129 -18.18 1.46 8.42
N ILE A 130 -16.93 1.57 7.98
CA ILE A 130 -16.22 0.46 7.31
C ILE A 130 -15.43 -0.32 8.35
N SER A 131 -15.56 -1.64 8.30
CA SER A 131 -14.84 -2.53 9.20
C SER A 131 -13.35 -2.48 8.92
N HIS A 132 -12.55 -2.34 9.97
CA HIS A 132 -11.08 -2.40 9.96
C HIS A 132 -10.53 -3.69 9.32
N TRP A 133 -11.31 -4.77 9.30
CA TRP A 133 -10.94 -6.01 8.61
C TRP A 133 -10.91 -5.87 7.07
N VAL A 134 -11.68 -4.93 6.52
CA VAL A 134 -11.71 -4.66 5.08
C VAL A 134 -10.49 -3.83 4.67
N THR A 135 -10.07 -2.91 5.53
CA THR A 135 -9.00 -1.94 5.27
C THR A 135 -7.64 -2.39 5.80
N TRP A 136 -7.60 -3.41 6.66
CA TRP A 136 -6.38 -3.95 7.27
C TRP A 136 -5.59 -2.90 8.07
N THR A 137 -6.29 -2.08 8.86
CA THR A 137 -5.73 -1.10 9.82
C THR A 137 -6.14 -1.42 11.25
#